data_AF-A0A9E1KX44-F1
#
_entry.id   AF-A0A9E1KX44-F1
#
_cell.length_a   1.000
_cell.length_b   1.000
_cell.length_c   1.000
_cell.angle_alpha   90.00
_cell.angle_beta   90.00
_cell.angle_gamma   90.00
#
_symmetry.space_group_name_H-M   'P 1'
#
loop_
_entity.id
_entity.type
_entity.pdbx_description
1 polymer ?
#
loop_
_entity_poly.entity_id
_entity_poly.type
_entity_poly.pdbx_seq_one_letter_code
_entity_poly.pdbx_strand_id
1 'polypeptide(L)'
;MEYSYKTKAEECLKSTVPIYNTFNRYYNIHGSGVLIDAGPLKAIATATHVLEDDQKGLFLPGEKEIFQFTGEVIENKNKIADIGLMILEDAVFYEINKTYKPVDLNNMMINGEGNNEYDEFFVAGYPKAKNSYRQQYKNPGFFKNYPRKLFTHEAEDFVYKRFKEFDRNNHLIVSHTNTKNNARKKIKLSHPGGLSGSGFWGLNRKTKSYELCGIGTDYRPKAHPTHLVAVRFKLLVFFIHQRLKSNVDKYD
;
A
#
# COMPACT_ATOMS: atom_id res chain seq x y z
N MET A 1 -12.27 -19.72 -15.88
CA MET A 1 -12.33 -18.32 -15.42
C MET A 1 -11.58 -18.08 -14.11
N GLU A 2 -11.74 -18.93 -13.08
CA GLU A 2 -11.09 -18.77 -11.76
C GLU A 2 -9.55 -18.69 -11.78
N TYR A 3 -8.90 -19.39 -12.73
CA TYR A 3 -7.44 -19.41 -12.86
C TYR A 3 -6.85 -18.06 -13.31
N SER A 4 -7.56 -17.30 -14.16
CA SER A 4 -7.10 -15.99 -14.67
C SER A 4 -7.10 -14.91 -13.58
N TYR A 5 -8.09 -14.92 -12.68
CA TYR A 5 -8.18 -13.94 -11.60
C TYR A 5 -7.08 -14.11 -10.54
N LYS A 6 -6.65 -15.35 -10.26
CA LYS A 6 -5.54 -15.62 -9.33
C LYS A 6 -4.22 -15.07 -9.83
N THR A 7 -3.92 -15.27 -11.12
CA THR A 7 -2.70 -14.76 -11.78
C THR A 7 -2.68 -13.22 -11.78
N LYS A 8 -3.80 -12.56 -12.11
CA LYS A 8 -3.86 -11.08 -12.09
C LYS A 8 -3.64 -10.49 -10.70
N ALA A 9 -4.19 -11.12 -9.66
CA ALA A 9 -3.94 -10.69 -8.29
C ALA A 9 -2.49 -10.93 -7.83
N GLU A 10 -1.76 -11.90 -8.40
CA GLU A 10 -0.33 -12.11 -8.14
C GLU A 10 0.56 -11.03 -8.76
N GLU A 11 0.14 -10.44 -9.88
CA GLU A 11 0.87 -9.31 -10.48
C GLU A 11 0.82 -8.07 -9.59
N CYS A 12 -0.34 -7.75 -9.01
CA CYS A 12 -0.50 -6.65 -8.06
C CYS A 12 0.36 -6.80 -6.80
N LEU A 13 0.61 -8.04 -6.37
CA LEU A 13 1.51 -8.31 -5.25
C LEU A 13 2.94 -7.85 -5.54
N LYS A 14 3.38 -7.94 -6.80
CA LYS A 14 4.71 -7.47 -7.21
C LYS A 14 4.82 -5.95 -7.17
N SER A 15 3.72 -5.21 -7.09
CA SER A 15 3.76 -3.75 -6.93
C SER A 15 3.87 -3.32 -5.47
N THR A 16 3.66 -4.21 -4.51
CA THR A 16 3.77 -3.90 -3.08
C THR A 16 5.18 -4.19 -2.59
N VAL A 17 5.84 -3.20 -2.01
CA VAL A 17 7.20 -3.27 -1.47
C VAL A 17 7.14 -3.27 0.07
N PRO A 18 7.87 -4.14 0.78
CA PRO A 18 8.01 -4.02 2.22
C PRO A 18 8.99 -2.90 2.55
N ILE A 19 8.64 -2.09 3.55
CA ILE A 19 9.51 -1.05 4.10
C ILE A 19 10.00 -1.58 5.44
N TYR A 20 11.32 -1.63 5.60
CA TYR A 20 11.95 -2.14 6.81
C TYR A 20 12.50 -0.99 7.67
N ASN A 21 12.58 -1.25 8.96
CA ASN A 21 13.40 -0.49 9.89
C ASN A 21 14.36 -1.41 10.63
N THR A 22 15.28 -0.83 11.42
CA THR A 22 16.21 -1.65 12.22
C THR A 22 15.92 -1.56 13.72
N PHE A 23 15.79 -2.72 14.35
CA PHE A 23 15.71 -2.84 15.81
C PHE A 23 16.71 -3.89 16.27
N ASN A 24 17.57 -3.55 17.23
CA ASN A 24 18.65 -4.42 17.74
C ASN A 24 19.52 -5.07 16.66
N ARG A 25 19.90 -4.32 15.60
CA ARG A 25 20.70 -4.79 14.44
C ARG A 25 19.98 -5.80 13.53
N TYR A 26 18.65 -5.89 13.61
CA TYR A 26 17.83 -6.72 12.74
C TYR A 26 16.85 -5.90 11.95
N TYR A 27 16.64 -6.28 10.69
CA TYR A 27 15.60 -5.70 9.84
C TYR A 27 14.23 -6.25 10.23
N ASN A 28 13.28 -5.36 10.50
CA ASN A 28 11.88 -5.68 10.78
C ASN A 28 10.99 -4.96 9.79
N ILE A 29 9.90 -5.59 9.36
CA ILE A 29 8.90 -4.90 8.54
C ILE A 29 8.33 -3.76 9.37
N HIS A 30 8.55 -2.53 8.93
CA HIS A 30 8.00 -1.32 9.53
C HIS A 30 6.61 -1.04 8.95
N GLY A 31 6.51 -1.07 7.62
CA GLY A 31 5.28 -0.89 6.84
C GLY A 31 5.36 -1.55 5.47
N SER A 32 4.42 -1.20 4.61
CA SER A 32 4.36 -1.55 3.20
C SER A 32 4.35 -0.28 2.36
N GLY A 33 4.60 -0.38 1.08
CA GLY A 33 4.40 0.70 0.12
C GLY A 33 4.04 0.14 -1.25
N VAL A 34 3.61 1.00 -2.17
CA VAL A 34 3.37 0.66 -3.57
C VAL A 34 4.42 1.35 -4.42
N LEU A 35 5.13 0.58 -5.25
CA LEU A 35 6.10 1.14 -6.21
C LEU A 35 5.34 1.83 -7.34
N ILE A 36 5.68 3.08 -7.61
CA ILE A 36 4.99 3.96 -8.54
C ILE A 36 5.97 4.52 -9.56
N ASP A 37 5.54 4.53 -10.81
CA ASP A 37 6.17 5.25 -11.92
C ASP A 37 5.17 6.27 -12.47
N ALA A 38 5.49 7.56 -12.31
CA ALA A 38 4.71 8.67 -12.82
C ALA A 38 5.48 9.44 -13.90
N GLY A 39 6.37 8.77 -14.65
CA GLY A 39 7.26 9.39 -15.63
C GLY A 39 8.47 10.05 -14.96
N PRO A 40 8.50 11.39 -14.80
CA PRO A 40 9.60 12.08 -14.10
C PRO A 40 9.70 11.78 -12.60
N LEU A 41 8.67 11.18 -11.98
CA LEU A 41 8.67 10.84 -10.56
C LEU A 41 8.58 9.33 -10.37
N LYS A 42 9.63 8.79 -9.74
CA LYS A 42 9.76 7.39 -9.33
C LYS A 42 9.72 7.35 -7.82
N ALA A 43 8.75 6.63 -7.25
CA ALA A 43 8.52 6.71 -5.82
C ALA A 43 7.92 5.42 -5.25
N ILE A 44 7.97 5.30 -3.93
CA ILE A 44 7.11 4.39 -3.17
C ILE A 44 6.05 5.23 -2.46
N ALA A 45 4.78 5.00 -2.77
CA ALA A 45 3.68 5.57 -1.98
C ALA A 45 3.38 4.70 -0.77
N THR A 46 3.26 5.33 0.39
CA THR A 46 2.98 4.66 1.67
C THR A 46 2.19 5.59 2.59
N ALA A 47 1.95 5.17 3.83
CA ALA A 47 1.33 6.02 4.83
C ALA A 47 2.37 6.98 5.44
N THR A 48 1.98 8.19 5.86
CA THR A 48 2.93 9.19 6.37
C THR A 48 3.58 8.70 7.66
N HIS A 49 2.81 8.09 8.56
CA HIS A 49 3.35 7.54 9.82
C HIS A 49 4.31 6.34 9.64
N VAL A 50 4.46 5.78 8.43
CA VAL A 50 5.50 4.78 8.08
C VAL A 50 6.83 5.48 7.75
N LEU A 51 6.77 6.76 7.41
CA LEU A 51 7.90 7.63 7.11
C LEU A 51 8.35 8.39 8.34
N GLU A 52 7.39 8.69 9.23
CA GLU A 52 7.65 9.28 10.54
C GLU A 52 8.38 8.29 11.46
N ASP A 53 9.41 8.78 12.14
CA ASP A 53 9.99 8.17 13.34
C ASP A 53 10.69 6.81 13.14
N ASP A 54 11.87 6.84 12.50
CA ASP A 54 12.87 5.80 12.75
C ASP A 54 14.29 6.38 12.92
N GLN A 55 14.76 6.38 14.18
CA GLN A 55 16.09 6.87 14.58
C GLN A 55 17.27 6.18 13.87
N LYS A 56 17.02 5.08 13.13
CA LYS A 56 18.05 4.27 12.46
C LYS A 56 17.84 4.13 10.94
N GLY A 57 16.86 4.84 10.39
CA GLY A 57 16.58 4.89 8.95
C GLY A 57 15.64 3.80 8.44
N LEU A 58 15.06 4.07 7.27
CA LEU A 58 14.20 3.14 6.54
C LEU A 58 15.01 2.39 5.49
N PHE A 59 14.58 1.17 5.19
CA PHE A 59 15.30 0.25 4.32
C PHE A 59 14.37 -0.43 3.31
N LEU A 60 14.86 -0.60 2.08
CA LEU A 60 14.13 -1.15 0.95
C LEU A 60 14.85 -2.38 0.37
N PRO A 61 14.13 -3.43 -0.05
CA PRO A 61 14.75 -4.61 -0.65
C PRO A 61 15.00 -4.42 -2.17
N GLY A 62 16.23 -4.67 -2.59
CA GLY A 62 16.58 -4.97 -3.98
C GLY A 62 16.51 -6.45 -4.31
N GLU A 63 16.99 -6.82 -5.51
CA GLU A 63 17.10 -8.23 -5.92
C GLU A 63 18.13 -8.98 -5.07
N LYS A 64 19.27 -8.33 -4.76
CA LYS A 64 20.41 -8.98 -4.09
C LYS A 64 20.81 -8.33 -2.77
N GLU A 65 20.36 -7.12 -2.50
CA GLU A 65 20.76 -6.34 -1.32
C GLU A 65 19.60 -5.56 -0.70
N ILE A 66 19.84 -4.94 0.45
CA ILE A 66 18.93 -3.96 1.05
C ILE A 66 19.59 -2.59 0.92
N PHE A 67 18.79 -1.60 0.52
CA PHE A 67 19.18 -0.20 0.48
C PHE A 67 18.70 0.49 1.74
N GLN A 68 19.57 1.28 2.36
CA GLN A 68 19.09 2.34 3.23
C GLN A 68 18.50 3.44 2.36
N PHE A 69 17.28 3.85 2.65
CA PHE A 69 16.65 4.96 1.96
C PHE A 69 17.27 6.28 2.44
N THR A 70 17.76 7.08 1.50
CA THR A 70 18.38 8.40 1.73
C THR A 70 17.76 9.51 0.89
N GLY A 71 16.67 9.21 0.16
CA GLY A 71 16.02 10.14 -0.76
C GLY A 71 15.11 11.17 -0.08
N GLU A 72 14.49 12.02 -0.90
CA GLU A 72 13.49 12.99 -0.46
C GLU A 72 12.20 12.26 0.00
N VAL A 73 11.69 12.65 1.16
CA VAL A 73 10.35 12.27 1.62
C VAL A 73 9.39 13.43 1.40
N ILE A 74 8.22 13.13 0.86
CA ILE A 74 7.15 14.09 0.69
C ILE A 74 5.93 13.61 1.45
N GLU A 75 5.49 14.40 2.41
CA GLU A 75 4.39 14.06 3.30
C GLU A 75 3.17 14.92 2.99
N ASN A 76 1.99 14.31 3.04
CA ASN A 76 0.76 15.07 3.03
C ASN A 76 0.53 15.66 4.43
N LYS A 77 0.55 17.00 4.53
CA LYS A 77 0.30 17.72 5.79
C LYS A 77 -1.09 17.44 6.38
N ASN A 78 -2.04 16.96 5.56
CA ASN A 78 -3.34 16.53 6.05
C ASN A 78 -3.23 15.13 6.69
N LYS A 79 -3.18 15.11 8.03
CA LYS A 79 -3.12 13.88 8.84
C LYS A 79 -4.26 12.89 8.59
N ILE A 80 -5.39 13.33 8.04
CA ILE A 80 -6.51 12.43 7.69
C ILE A 80 -6.18 11.66 6.40
N ALA A 81 -5.52 12.32 5.44
CA ALA A 81 -5.12 11.71 4.18
C ALA A 81 -3.87 10.83 4.31
N ASP A 82 -3.08 10.96 5.39
CA ASP A 82 -1.98 10.07 5.82
C ASP A 82 -1.25 9.32 4.68
N ILE A 83 -0.87 10.04 3.63
CA ILE A 83 -0.15 9.51 2.46
C ILE A 83 1.16 10.26 2.36
N GLY A 84 2.24 9.52 2.15
CA GLY A 84 3.54 10.06 1.82
C GLY A 84 4.19 9.33 0.65
N LEU A 85 5.22 9.96 0.09
CA LEU A 85 6.04 9.44 -1.00
C LEU A 85 7.49 9.38 -0.56
N MET A 86 8.13 8.23 -0.79
CA MET A 86 9.59 8.07 -0.77
C MET A 86 10.09 8.25 -2.19
N ILE A 87 10.72 9.39 -2.50
CA ILE A 87 11.25 9.64 -3.85
C ILE A 87 12.54 8.87 -4.04
N LEU A 88 12.56 8.03 -5.07
CA LEU A 88 13.66 7.13 -5.36
C LEU A 88 14.57 7.75 -6.42
N GLU A 89 15.88 7.66 -6.19
CA GLU A 89 16.86 7.84 -7.26
C GLU A 89 16.70 6.75 -8.32
N ASP A 90 17.00 7.08 -9.57
CA ASP A 90 16.84 6.18 -10.71
C ASP A 90 17.52 4.82 -10.49
N ALA A 91 18.77 4.82 -10.00
CA ALA A 91 19.52 3.59 -9.75
C ALA A 91 18.80 2.67 -8.73
N VAL A 92 18.30 3.24 -7.63
CA VAL A 92 17.57 2.51 -6.59
C VAL A 92 16.24 1.99 -7.15
N PHE A 93 15.51 2.84 -7.88
CA PHE A 93 14.26 2.43 -8.54
C PHE A 93 14.47 1.25 -9.49
N TYR A 94 15.48 1.30 -10.35
CA TYR A 94 15.78 0.22 -11.30
C TYR A 94 16.14 -1.09 -10.60
N GLU A 95 16.88 -1.02 -9.49
CA GLU A 95 17.25 -2.21 -8.73
C GLU A 95 16.05 -2.84 -8.02
N ILE A 96 15.17 -2.03 -7.41
CA ILE A 96 13.90 -2.51 -6.84
C ILE A 96 12.99 -3.09 -7.95
N ASN A 97 12.95 -2.47 -9.13
CA ASN A 97 12.13 -2.89 -10.28
C ASN A 97 12.55 -4.26 -10.88
N LYS A 98 13.73 -4.78 -10.55
CA LYS A 98 14.10 -6.17 -10.90
C LYS A 98 13.27 -7.21 -10.14
N THR A 99 12.78 -6.84 -8.97
CA THR A 99 11.99 -7.73 -8.08
C THR A 99 10.51 -7.35 -8.06
N TYR A 100 10.23 -6.05 -8.05
CA TYR A 100 8.89 -5.48 -7.94
C TYR A 100 8.48 -4.84 -9.27
N LYS A 101 7.17 -4.73 -9.53
CA LYS A 101 6.64 -4.13 -10.76
C LYS A 101 5.96 -2.79 -10.42
N PRO A 102 6.44 -1.65 -10.95
CA PRO A 102 5.82 -0.36 -10.67
C PRO A 102 4.40 -0.31 -11.22
N VAL A 103 3.55 0.44 -10.52
CA VAL A 103 2.28 0.91 -11.03
C VAL A 103 2.56 2.13 -11.91
N ASP A 104 2.32 1.99 -13.20
CA ASP A 104 2.45 3.08 -14.17
C ASP A 104 1.21 3.99 -14.10
N LEU A 105 1.40 5.20 -13.57
CA LEU A 105 0.32 6.17 -13.42
C LEU A 105 -0.03 6.90 -14.72
N ASN A 106 0.86 6.93 -15.71
CA ASN A 106 0.59 7.60 -16.98
C ASN A 106 -0.50 6.86 -17.77
N ASN A 107 -0.60 5.55 -17.56
CA ASN A 107 -1.54 4.66 -18.23
C ASN A 107 -2.75 4.29 -17.36
N MET A 108 -2.83 4.76 -16.11
CA MET A 108 -3.99 4.52 -15.28
C MET A 108 -5.07 5.56 -15.53
N MET A 109 -6.27 5.09 -15.92
CA MET A 109 -7.44 5.95 -15.88
C MET A 109 -7.70 6.38 -14.43
N ILE A 110 -7.70 7.69 -14.19
CA ILE A 110 -8.17 8.25 -12.92
C ILE A 110 -9.69 8.05 -12.91
N ASN A 111 -10.14 6.90 -12.43
CA ASN A 111 -11.57 6.63 -12.33
C ASN A 111 -12.17 7.63 -11.32
N GLY A 112 -12.97 8.54 -11.87
CA GLY A 112 -13.39 9.76 -11.20
C GLY A 112 -14.68 9.67 -10.42
N GLU A 113 -15.50 8.64 -10.64
CA GLU A 113 -16.89 8.63 -10.15
C GLU A 113 -17.36 7.23 -9.76
N GLY A 114 -17.63 7.04 -8.47
CA GLY A 114 -18.59 6.03 -7.99
C GLY A 114 -18.13 4.58 -7.93
N ASN A 115 -18.43 3.94 -6.80
CA ASN A 115 -18.03 2.59 -6.39
C ASN A 115 -18.71 1.44 -7.13
N ASN A 116 -19.36 1.70 -8.27
CA ASN A 116 -20.11 0.68 -9.01
C ASN A 116 -19.25 -0.09 -10.03
N GLU A 117 -17.98 0.26 -10.15
CA GLU A 117 -17.07 -0.31 -11.15
C GLU A 117 -16.32 -1.55 -10.66
N TYR A 118 -16.29 -1.82 -9.35
CA TYR A 118 -15.49 -2.91 -8.77
C TYR A 118 -16.37 -4.01 -8.19
N ASP A 119 -16.05 -5.27 -8.52
CA ASP A 119 -16.75 -6.46 -8.01
C ASP A 119 -16.24 -6.92 -6.63
N GLU A 120 -14.94 -6.78 -6.43
CA GLU A 120 -14.21 -7.33 -5.29
C GLU A 120 -12.98 -6.47 -5.00
N PHE A 121 -12.59 -6.39 -3.73
CA PHE A 121 -11.36 -5.75 -3.32
C PHE A 121 -10.43 -6.73 -2.65
N PHE A 122 -9.12 -6.56 -2.82
CA PHE A 122 -8.15 -7.16 -1.90
C PHE A 122 -7.07 -6.18 -1.47
N VAL A 123 -6.52 -6.43 -0.28
CA VAL A 123 -5.37 -5.69 0.24
C VAL A 123 -4.11 -6.51 0.03
N ALA A 124 -3.04 -5.87 -0.45
CA ALA A 124 -1.70 -6.41 -0.58
C ALA A 124 -0.74 -5.65 0.34
N GLY A 125 -0.24 -6.33 1.37
CA GLY A 125 0.70 -5.75 2.33
C GLY A 125 1.49 -6.81 3.07
N TYR A 126 2.44 -6.34 3.87
CA TYR A 126 3.40 -7.14 4.63
C TYR A 126 3.10 -7.09 6.13
N PRO A 127 2.13 -7.90 6.63
CA PRO A 127 1.83 -7.88 8.06
C PRO A 127 3.00 -8.46 8.87
N LYS A 128 3.35 -7.77 9.96
CA LYS A 128 4.24 -8.25 11.01
C LYS A 128 3.72 -9.61 11.51
N ALA A 129 4.59 -10.62 11.52
CA ALA A 129 4.26 -11.89 12.15
C ALA A 129 4.02 -11.69 13.66
N LYS A 130 3.14 -12.48 14.26
CA LYS A 130 2.80 -12.44 15.71
C LYS A 130 4.02 -12.62 16.64
N ASN A 131 5.13 -13.14 16.09
CA ASN A 131 6.43 -13.28 16.74
C ASN A 131 7.52 -12.52 15.95
N SER A 132 7.25 -11.32 15.42
CA SER A 132 8.17 -10.59 14.54
C SER A 132 9.54 -10.32 15.16
N TYR A 133 9.65 -10.27 16.50
CA TYR A 133 10.94 -10.28 17.19
C TYR A 133 11.79 -11.55 16.96
N ARG A 134 11.24 -12.61 16.36
CA ARG A 134 11.96 -13.84 15.96
C ARG A 134 12.16 -13.97 14.44
N GLN A 135 11.48 -13.16 13.63
CA GLN A 135 11.83 -13.00 12.21
C GLN A 135 12.89 -11.90 12.09
N GLN A 136 13.99 -12.15 12.79
CA GLN A 136 15.16 -11.31 12.87
C GLN A 136 16.10 -11.72 11.75
N TYR A 137 16.13 -10.96 10.66
CA TYR A 137 16.97 -11.31 9.52
C TYR A 137 18.35 -10.69 9.71
N LYS A 138 19.37 -11.55 9.85
CA LYS A 138 20.79 -11.13 9.82
C LYS A 138 21.31 -10.89 8.40
N ASN A 139 20.67 -11.50 7.40
CA ASN A 139 21.09 -11.42 6.00
C ASN A 139 19.95 -10.95 5.09
N PRO A 140 20.15 -9.87 4.31
CA PRO A 140 19.14 -9.29 3.41
C PRO A 140 18.71 -10.15 2.21
N GLY A 141 19.51 -11.13 1.78
CA GLY A 141 19.37 -11.69 0.43
C GLY A 141 18.19 -12.65 0.17
N PHE A 142 17.32 -12.93 1.15
CA PHE A 142 16.27 -13.96 1.01
C PHE A 142 15.01 -13.64 1.82
N PHE A 143 14.36 -12.51 1.56
CA PHE A 143 13.06 -12.21 2.17
C PHE A 143 11.92 -12.93 1.41
N LYS A 144 11.56 -14.14 1.85
CA LYS A 144 10.32 -14.82 1.44
C LYS A 144 9.12 -14.37 2.27
N ASN A 145 8.88 -13.07 2.36
CA ASN A 145 7.59 -12.59 2.87
C ASN A 145 6.71 -12.34 1.65
N TYR A 146 5.61 -13.09 1.57
CA TYR A 146 4.62 -12.89 0.51
C TYR A 146 3.56 -11.91 1.02
N PRO A 147 3.20 -10.89 0.24
CA PRO A 147 2.10 -10.02 0.60
C PRO A 147 0.83 -10.87 0.76
N ARG A 148 0.10 -10.65 1.86
CA ARG A 148 -1.13 -11.41 2.13
C ARG A 148 -2.28 -10.77 1.38
N LYS A 149 -3.09 -11.59 0.70
CA LYS A 149 -4.36 -11.18 0.10
C LYS A 149 -5.48 -11.29 1.12
N LEU A 150 -6.23 -10.22 1.32
CA LEU A 150 -7.47 -10.21 2.11
C LEU A 150 -8.60 -9.79 1.19
N PHE A 151 -9.47 -10.72 0.79
CA PHE A 151 -10.66 -10.39 0.01
C PHE A 151 -11.68 -9.66 0.88
N THR A 152 -12.21 -8.57 0.34
CA THR A 152 -13.03 -7.60 1.05
C THR A 152 -14.06 -6.99 0.12
N HIS A 153 -15.07 -6.37 0.71
CA HIS A 153 -16.00 -5.49 -0.01
C HIS A 153 -15.89 -4.09 0.56
N GLU A 154 -16.20 -3.08 -0.25
CA GLU A 154 -16.34 -1.72 0.27
C GLU A 154 -17.43 -1.69 1.35
N ALA A 155 -17.17 -0.94 2.41
CA ALA A 155 -18.09 -0.77 3.51
C ALA A 155 -19.33 0.01 3.08
N GLU A 156 -20.47 -0.33 3.69
CA GLU A 156 -21.73 0.39 3.48
C GLU A 156 -21.70 1.82 4.04
N ASP A 157 -22.58 2.69 3.55
CA ASP A 157 -22.62 4.12 3.92
C ASP A 157 -22.72 4.38 5.42
N PHE A 158 -23.39 3.50 6.17
CA PHE A 158 -23.52 3.65 7.60
C PHE A 158 -22.17 3.55 8.32
N VAL A 159 -21.18 2.85 7.74
CA VAL A 159 -19.82 2.72 8.28
C VAL A 159 -19.08 4.05 8.16
N TYR A 160 -19.20 4.73 7.03
CA TYR A 160 -18.67 6.08 6.84
C TYR A 160 -19.34 7.11 7.76
N LYS A 161 -20.67 7.02 7.94
CA LYS A 161 -21.39 7.86 8.92
C LYS A 161 -20.91 7.64 10.36
N ARG A 162 -20.48 6.42 10.69
CA ARG A 162 -19.93 6.07 12.00
C ARG A 162 -18.51 6.61 12.19
N PHE A 163 -17.66 6.53 11.17
CA PHE A 163 -16.30 7.07 11.19
C PHE A 163 -16.26 8.46 10.54
N LYS A 164 -16.78 9.47 11.26
CA LYS A 164 -17.00 10.83 10.75
C LYS A 164 -15.74 11.52 10.19
N GLU A 165 -14.55 11.07 10.59
CA GLU A 165 -13.28 11.55 10.08
C GLU A 165 -12.96 11.09 8.64
N PHE A 166 -13.60 10.02 8.16
CA PHE A 166 -13.38 9.46 6.84
C PHE A 166 -14.57 9.74 5.92
N ASP A 167 -14.35 10.56 4.90
CA ASP A 167 -15.33 10.77 3.84
C ASP A 167 -15.14 9.76 2.70
N ARG A 168 -16.24 9.40 2.03
CA ARG A 168 -16.25 8.40 0.96
C ARG A 168 -15.54 8.84 -0.32
N ASN A 169 -15.34 10.13 -0.52
CA ASN A 169 -14.68 10.66 -1.72
C ASN A 169 -13.16 10.55 -1.63
N ASN A 170 -12.60 10.66 -0.43
CA ASN A 170 -11.17 10.58 -0.19
C ASN A 170 -10.74 9.23 0.41
N HIS A 171 -11.65 8.49 1.05
CA HIS A 171 -11.33 7.26 1.76
C HIS A 171 -12.09 6.05 1.22
N LEU A 172 -11.39 4.93 1.18
CA LEU A 172 -11.91 3.60 0.94
C LEU A 172 -11.85 2.81 2.24
N ILE A 173 -13.00 2.45 2.77
CA ILE A 173 -13.11 1.54 3.90
C ILE A 173 -13.53 0.19 3.33
N VAL A 174 -12.72 -0.84 3.55
CA VAL A 174 -13.08 -2.21 3.18
C VAL A 174 -13.36 -3.03 4.41
N SER A 175 -14.38 -3.89 4.33
CA SER A 175 -14.74 -4.82 5.39
C SER A 175 -14.35 -6.24 5.02
N HIS A 176 -13.67 -6.93 5.94
CA HIS A 176 -13.38 -8.36 5.83
C HIS A 176 -14.40 -9.23 6.58
N THR A 177 -15.59 -8.69 6.89
CA THR A 177 -16.67 -9.49 7.48
C THR A 177 -16.94 -10.70 6.61
N ASN A 178 -16.66 -11.89 7.18
CA ASN A 178 -16.97 -13.23 6.67
C ASN A 178 -18.15 -13.18 5.68
N THR A 179 -17.84 -13.13 4.39
CA THR A 179 -18.84 -13.37 3.37
C THR A 179 -19.31 -14.81 3.56
N LYS A 180 -20.63 -15.00 3.50
CA LYS A 180 -21.37 -16.18 3.93
C LYS A 180 -20.94 -17.54 3.33
N ASN A 181 -19.88 -17.63 2.51
CA ASN A 181 -19.57 -18.84 1.73
C ASN A 181 -18.11 -19.33 1.73
N ASN A 182 -17.21 -18.83 2.58
CA ASN A 182 -15.88 -19.43 2.68
C ASN A 182 -15.59 -19.98 4.08
N ALA A 183 -15.98 -21.24 4.31
CA ALA A 183 -15.56 -22.07 5.44
C ALA A 183 -14.03 -22.35 5.49
N ARG A 184 -13.21 -21.66 4.69
CA ARG A 184 -11.76 -21.86 4.64
C ARG A 184 -11.05 -20.72 5.36
N LYS A 185 -10.68 -21.03 6.61
CA LYS A 185 -9.73 -20.32 7.49
C LYS A 185 -10.13 -18.87 7.81
N LYS A 186 -10.68 -18.68 9.02
CA LYS A 186 -10.67 -17.38 9.73
C LYS A 186 -9.23 -16.85 9.76
N ILE A 187 -8.87 -15.94 8.86
CA ILE A 187 -7.62 -15.18 8.99
C ILE A 187 -7.85 -14.19 10.13
N LYS A 188 -7.61 -14.64 11.37
CA LYS A 188 -7.51 -13.72 12.50
C LYS A 188 -6.27 -12.86 12.25
N LEU A 189 -6.45 -11.63 11.75
CA LEU A 189 -5.46 -10.56 11.80
C LEU A 189 -5.29 -10.15 13.25
N SER A 190 -4.64 -11.02 14.01
CA SER A 190 -4.51 -10.83 15.46
C SER A 190 -3.53 -9.72 15.80
N HIS A 191 -2.66 -9.31 14.86
CA HIS A 191 -1.80 -8.12 14.89
C HIS A 191 -1.59 -7.67 13.42
N PRO A 192 -2.02 -6.46 13.01
CA PRO A 192 -1.95 -5.99 11.62
C PRO A 192 -0.83 -4.97 11.37
N GLY A 193 0.05 -4.72 12.34
CA GLY A 193 1.19 -3.85 12.13
C GLY A 193 1.97 -4.28 10.89
N GLY A 194 2.46 -3.35 10.08
CA GLY A 194 3.09 -3.64 8.78
C GLY A 194 2.15 -3.56 7.56
N LEU A 195 0.82 -3.49 7.74
CA LEU A 195 -0.13 -3.24 6.64
C LEU A 195 -0.30 -1.75 6.29
N SER A 196 0.20 -0.83 7.11
CA SER A 196 0.26 0.58 6.75
C SER A 196 1.06 0.78 5.47
N GLY A 197 0.53 1.58 4.55
CA GLY A 197 1.04 1.80 3.19
C GLY A 197 0.75 0.66 2.19
N SER A 198 -0.07 -0.33 2.55
CA SER A 198 -0.45 -1.43 1.65
C SER A 198 -1.23 -0.95 0.41
N GLY A 199 -1.13 -1.67 -0.70
CA GLY A 199 -1.96 -1.42 -1.87
C GLY A 199 -3.35 -2.03 -1.70
N PHE A 200 -4.40 -1.23 -1.93
CA PHE A 200 -5.78 -1.71 -2.02
C PHE A 200 -6.15 -1.83 -3.49
N TRP A 201 -6.60 -3.01 -3.89
CA TRP A 201 -6.81 -3.37 -5.29
C TRP A 201 -8.25 -3.75 -5.52
N GLY A 202 -8.90 -3.17 -6.52
CA GLY A 202 -10.28 -3.48 -6.91
C GLY A 202 -10.33 -4.21 -8.26
N LEU A 203 -11.15 -5.26 -8.36
CA LEU A 203 -11.41 -5.96 -9.62
C LEU A 203 -12.40 -5.16 -10.47
N ASN A 204 -11.90 -4.48 -11.50
CA ASN A 204 -12.73 -3.68 -12.38
C ASN A 204 -13.64 -4.58 -13.24
N ARG A 205 -14.95 -4.30 -13.21
CA ARG A 205 -16.00 -5.04 -13.92
C ARG A 205 -15.84 -5.01 -15.43
N LYS A 206 -15.39 -3.89 -15.97
CA LYS A 206 -15.27 -3.65 -17.41
C LYS A 206 -14.00 -4.27 -17.97
N THR A 207 -12.85 -3.95 -17.37
CA THR A 207 -11.52 -4.39 -17.84
C THR A 207 -11.16 -5.81 -17.36
N LYS A 208 -11.88 -6.33 -16.36
CA LYS A 208 -11.59 -7.61 -15.70
C LYS A 208 -10.14 -7.69 -15.18
N SER A 209 -9.56 -6.55 -14.81
CA SER A 209 -8.24 -6.43 -14.20
C SER A 209 -8.32 -5.80 -12.82
N TYR A 210 -7.31 -6.07 -12.01
CA TYR A 210 -7.17 -5.39 -10.73
C TYR A 210 -6.49 -4.04 -10.92
N GLU A 211 -7.05 -3.02 -10.29
CA GLU A 211 -6.58 -1.64 -10.35
C GLU A 211 -6.28 -1.14 -8.93
N LEU A 212 -5.29 -0.27 -8.79
CA LEU A 212 -4.97 0.33 -7.49
C LEU A 212 -6.10 1.32 -7.13
N CYS A 213 -6.84 1.01 -6.08
CA CYS A 213 -7.94 1.83 -5.59
C CYS A 213 -7.54 2.71 -4.42
N GLY A 214 -6.44 2.41 -3.73
CA GLY A 214 -5.94 3.23 -2.64
C GLY A 214 -4.69 2.71 -1.95
N ILE A 215 -4.17 3.53 -1.03
CA ILE A 215 -3.04 3.22 -0.15
C ILE A 215 -3.58 3.08 1.28
N GLY A 216 -3.30 1.97 1.93
CA GLY A 216 -3.72 1.70 3.30
C GLY A 216 -3.08 2.67 4.26
N THR A 217 -3.87 3.35 5.09
CA THR A 217 -3.38 4.37 6.03
C THR A 217 -3.61 3.97 7.47
N ASP A 218 -4.71 3.28 7.77
CA ASP A 218 -5.02 2.94 9.15
C ASP A 218 -5.67 1.56 9.26
N TYR A 219 -5.36 0.90 10.36
CA TYR A 219 -6.08 -0.24 10.88
C TYR A 219 -6.55 0.14 12.27
N ARG A 220 -7.86 0.15 12.52
CA ARG A 220 -8.42 0.46 13.85
C ARG A 220 -8.91 -0.80 14.57
N PRO A 221 -8.03 -1.56 15.28
CA PRO A 221 -8.41 -2.82 15.93
C PRO A 221 -9.42 -2.61 17.05
N LYS A 222 -9.32 -1.48 17.75
CA LYS A 222 -9.94 -1.28 19.05
C LYS A 222 -11.44 -0.98 18.94
N ALA A 223 -11.87 -0.36 17.84
CA ALA A 223 -13.28 -0.08 17.60
C ALA A 223 -13.93 -1.16 16.73
N HIS A 224 -13.27 -1.58 15.63
CA HIS A 224 -13.85 -2.55 14.69
C HIS A 224 -12.76 -3.35 13.96
N PRO A 225 -12.39 -4.55 14.43
CA PRO A 225 -11.28 -5.34 13.87
C PRO A 225 -11.54 -5.89 12.47
N THR A 226 -12.69 -5.58 11.86
CA THR A 226 -13.11 -6.03 10.54
C THR A 226 -12.86 -5.04 9.42
N HIS A 227 -12.49 -3.78 9.74
CA HIS A 227 -12.38 -2.72 8.74
C HIS A 227 -10.93 -2.28 8.55
N LEU A 228 -10.54 -2.11 7.29
CA LEU A 228 -9.27 -1.53 6.88
C LEU A 228 -9.57 -0.21 6.17
N VAL A 229 -8.75 0.80 6.40
CA VAL A 229 -8.92 2.12 5.81
C VAL A 229 -7.76 2.40 4.86
N ALA A 230 -8.10 2.89 3.67
CA ALA A 230 -7.17 3.40 2.69
C ALA A 230 -7.61 4.78 2.22
N VAL A 231 -6.64 5.55 1.76
CA VAL A 231 -6.90 6.79 1.03
C VAL A 231 -6.94 6.47 -0.45
N ARG A 232 -7.99 6.98 -1.12
CA ARG A 232 -8.31 6.63 -2.49
C ARG A 232 -7.21 7.06 -3.45
N PHE A 233 -7.00 6.25 -4.47
CA PHE A 233 -6.02 6.47 -5.53
C PHE A 233 -6.15 7.84 -6.20
N LYS A 234 -7.38 8.36 -6.37
CA LYS A 234 -7.61 9.71 -6.89
C LYS A 234 -6.88 10.79 -6.08
N LEU A 235 -6.89 10.69 -4.75
CA LEU A 235 -6.21 11.66 -3.89
C LEU A 235 -4.68 11.51 -3.96
N LEU A 236 -4.17 10.28 -4.08
CA LEU A 236 -2.76 10.02 -4.34
C LEU A 236 -2.29 10.65 -5.65
N VAL A 237 -3.06 10.47 -6.73
CA VAL A 237 -2.74 11.05 -8.05
C VAL A 237 -2.77 12.58 -7.99
N PHE A 238 -3.77 13.17 -7.33
CA PHE A 238 -3.81 14.61 -7.09
C PHE A 238 -2.56 15.09 -6.33
N PHE A 239 -2.14 14.38 -5.29
CA PHE A 239 -0.94 14.71 -4.51
C PHE A 239 0.34 14.66 -5.36
N ILE A 240 0.50 13.62 -6.19
CA ILE A 240 1.63 13.48 -7.13
C ILE A 240 1.63 14.62 -8.16
N HIS A 241 0.48 14.96 -8.74
CA HIS A 241 0.40 16.06 -9.71
C HIS A 241 0.75 17.42 -9.11
N GLN A 242 0.31 17.71 -7.88
CA GLN A 242 0.71 18.94 -7.19
C GLN A 242 2.22 19.01 -6.99
N ARG A 243 2.87 17.88 -6.68
CA ARG A 243 4.32 17.81 -6.58
C ARG A 243 5.02 18.06 -7.91
N LEU A 244 4.53 17.45 -8.99
CA LEU A 244 5.12 17.63 -10.31
C LEU A 244 5.02 19.09 -10.78
N LYS A 245 3.87 19.76 -10.55
CA LYS A 245 3.69 21.19 -10.89
C LYS A 245 4.62 22.10 -10.11
N SER A 246 4.70 21.94 -8.79
CA SER A 246 5.60 22.74 -7.93
C SER A 246 7.09 22.57 -8.23
N ASN A 247 7.49 21.54 -8.98
CA ASN A 247 8.86 21.42 -9.49
C ASN A 247 9.09 22.22 -10.76
N VAL A 248 8.08 22.40 -11.62
CA VAL A 248 8.17 23.21 -12.83
C VAL A 248 8.34 24.69 -12.45
N ASP A 249 7.52 25.17 -11.50
CA ASP A 249 7.53 26.55 -11.04
C ASP A 249 8.80 26.96 -10.25
N LYS A 250 9.73 26.01 -9.98
CA LYS A 250 11.03 26.30 -9.34
C LYS A 250 12.13 26.64 -10.34
N TYR A 251 11.90 26.41 -11.63
CA TYR A 251 12.87 26.61 -12.71
C TYR A 251 12.43 27.65 -13.75
N ASP A 252 11.30 28.33 -13.51
CA ASP A 252 10.86 29.54 -14.21
C ASP A 252 11.08 30.78 -13.32
#